data_AF-A0A4Y2QD15-F1
#
_entry.id   AF-A0A4Y2QD15-F1
#
_cell.length_a   1.000
_cell.length_b   1.000
_cell.length_c   1.000
_cell.angle_alpha   90.00
_cell.angle_beta   90.00
_cell.angle_gamma   90.00
#
_symmetry.space_group_name_H-M   'P 1'
#
loop_
_entity.id
_entity.type
_entity.pdbx_description
1 polymer ?
#
loop_
_entity_poly.entity_id
_entity_poly.type
_entity_poly.pdbx_seq_one_letter_code
_entity_poly.pdbx_strand_id
1 'polypeptide(L)'
;MWRLNEFNLSHKSHTVVHLAVHLPQQQPIVYQDGQKAQAIERAALRKTTLTSWFELNKNDPSAHNISYSDIPQYYVFDKSTTNWKKRQRGGQNVIGRLPVVSILDTERYYLRMLLLRKSGAISFDDILTINGLRCITFQQACQEYGLLRGDQQWHDALNEAAQFQSPRQLRMLFAMICGFGEVEDVPDLWVQHQVSLCEDFVHRYSEQTGPHYALADIEELLTSYNLSLQKLHLPTVDLPASVLERANFDVVEEQAKANSYTMQLNSEQRNVVEILLSAVYNNAADTPKCYFLDGPAGTGKTFVYSTLLHTIRGREADMLLKTKLIVWDEAPMTHVHAFLAVDRLLQDLTKCKEPFGGKVILLGGDFRQVLPVILRGSRTLTVASSLKKHALWLKFHKLYLTKNMRALESERDFGAWLLDIGEKKSGSTIQLPLQCYPSIQDPIHQLYSDIDFSSVTPQELKGRAILTVNNELSMEINNKVLEFMPGNETVYKAVDMIMSEDPQDQLTFPEEFLNSLTPTGLPPYELKLKIGCIVMLLRNLAPSKGLCNGTRLIIT
;
A
#
# COMPACT_ATOMS: atom_id res chain seq x y z
N MET A 1 28.00 10.58 -12.05
CA MET A 1 28.85 11.79 -12.23
C MET A 1 28.43 12.97 -11.36
N TRP A 2 27.15 13.30 -11.20
CA TRP A 2 26.72 14.50 -10.43
C TRP A 2 27.13 14.51 -8.95
N ARG A 3 26.92 13.39 -8.23
CA ARG A 3 27.39 13.19 -6.85
C ARG A 3 28.91 12.99 -6.72
N LEU A 4 29.59 12.64 -7.83
CA LEU A 4 31.05 12.48 -7.86
C LEU A 4 31.77 13.82 -7.99
N ASN A 5 31.05 14.89 -8.35
CA ASN A 5 31.58 16.23 -8.62
C ASN A 5 31.02 17.30 -7.65
N GLU A 6 30.42 16.90 -6.51
CA GLU A 6 29.90 17.78 -5.44
C GLU A 6 28.97 18.92 -5.89
N PHE A 7 28.25 18.75 -6.99
CA PHE A 7 27.26 19.75 -7.41
C PHE A 7 26.07 19.78 -6.44
N ASN A 8 25.56 20.98 -6.15
CA ASN A 8 24.39 21.17 -5.29
C ASN A 8 23.18 20.40 -5.84
N LEU A 9 22.75 19.37 -5.11
CA LEU A 9 21.69 18.43 -5.51
C LEU A 9 20.27 19.00 -5.34
N SER A 10 20.14 20.14 -4.65
CA SER A 10 18.87 20.86 -4.52
C SER A 10 19.13 22.31 -4.11
N HIS A 11 18.21 23.20 -4.49
CA HIS A 11 18.18 24.58 -4.04
C HIS A 11 16.81 24.86 -3.41
N LYS A 12 16.78 25.57 -2.27
CA LYS A 12 15.52 25.95 -1.61
C LYS A 12 14.90 27.11 -2.36
N SER A 13 13.82 26.87 -3.10
CA SER A 13 13.11 27.91 -3.85
C SER A 13 12.35 28.88 -2.94
N HIS A 14 11.88 28.42 -1.77
CA HIS A 14 11.03 29.19 -0.86
C HIS A 14 11.51 29.15 0.60
N THR A 15 11.22 30.21 1.34
CA THR A 15 11.44 30.27 2.80
C THR A 15 10.16 29.88 3.54
N VAL A 16 10.19 28.83 4.35
CA VAL A 16 9.05 28.41 5.19
C VAL A 16 9.11 29.11 6.55
N VAL A 17 8.02 29.76 6.92
CA VAL A 17 7.80 30.44 8.21
C VAL A 17 6.78 29.65 9.02
N HIS A 18 7.22 29.02 10.10
CA HIS A 18 6.34 28.29 11.00
C HIS A 18 5.50 29.26 11.84
N LEU A 19 4.18 29.11 11.73
CA LEU A 19 3.17 29.89 12.44
C LEU A 19 2.73 29.15 13.70
N ALA A 20 2.40 29.88 14.75
CA ALA A 20 2.06 29.31 16.04
C ALA A 20 0.56 29.00 16.10
N VAL A 21 0.20 27.86 16.69
CA VAL A 21 -1.18 27.53 17.01
C VAL A 21 -1.19 27.04 18.45
N HIS A 22 -1.82 27.81 19.32
CA HIS A 22 -1.93 27.50 20.74
C HIS A 22 -3.18 28.18 21.32
N LEU A 23 -3.73 27.60 22.39
CA LEU A 23 -4.81 28.21 23.15
C LEU A 23 -4.30 29.40 23.98
N PRO A 24 -5.18 30.25 24.51
CA PRO A 24 -4.80 31.32 25.44
C PRO A 24 -3.94 30.77 26.59
N GLN A 25 -2.78 31.40 26.84
CA GLN A 25 -1.82 31.03 27.89
C GLN A 25 -1.20 29.62 27.79
N GLN A 26 -1.36 28.94 26.65
CA GLN A 26 -0.78 27.60 26.40
C GLN A 26 0.33 27.64 25.34
N GLN A 27 1.15 28.69 25.32
CA GLN A 27 2.26 28.80 24.37
C GLN A 27 3.28 27.67 24.58
N PRO A 28 3.76 27.01 23.50
CA PRO A 28 4.81 26.00 23.63
C PRO A 28 6.15 26.65 24.02
N ILE A 29 6.80 26.13 25.05
CA ILE A 29 8.12 26.58 25.54
C ILE A 29 9.12 25.45 25.34
N VAL A 30 10.17 25.71 24.56
CA VAL A 30 11.30 24.78 24.38
C VAL A 30 12.46 25.25 25.25
N TYR A 31 13.01 24.36 26.08
CA TYR A 31 14.13 24.65 26.98
C TYR A 31 15.12 23.50 27.03
N GLN A 32 16.38 23.80 27.35
CA GLN A 32 17.37 22.78 27.69
C GLN A 32 17.22 22.37 29.14
N ASP A 33 17.43 21.09 29.44
CA ASP A 33 17.27 20.57 30.79
C ASP A 33 18.14 21.34 31.80
N GLY A 34 17.55 21.72 32.93
CA GLY A 34 18.15 22.65 33.91
C GLY A 34 17.92 24.16 33.68
N GLN A 35 17.34 24.60 32.55
CA GLN A 35 17.09 26.03 32.25
C GLN A 35 15.60 26.43 32.22
N LYS A 36 14.72 25.61 32.80
CA LYS A 36 13.26 25.77 32.73
C LYS A 36 12.77 27.16 33.19
N ALA A 37 13.24 27.65 34.34
CA ALA A 37 12.77 28.93 34.91
C ALA A 37 13.11 30.13 33.99
N GLN A 38 14.33 30.19 33.48
CA GLN A 38 14.77 31.24 32.55
C GLN A 38 14.01 31.17 31.21
N ALA A 39 13.65 29.98 30.74
CA ALA A 39 12.85 29.82 29.53
C ALA A 39 11.41 30.34 29.70
N ILE A 40 10.82 30.15 30.89
CA ILE A 40 9.49 30.68 31.23
C ILE A 40 9.51 32.21 31.26
N GLU A 41 10.48 32.83 31.94
CA GLU A 41 10.61 34.31 31.98
C GLU A 41 10.80 34.91 30.58
N ARG A 42 11.62 34.27 29.74
CA ARG A 42 11.82 34.72 28.35
C ARG A 42 10.57 34.56 27.49
N ALA A 43 9.78 33.50 27.71
CA ALA A 43 8.53 33.27 26.98
C ALA A 43 7.45 34.29 27.36
N ALA A 44 7.39 34.71 28.63
CA ALA A 44 6.46 35.73 29.10
C ALA A 44 6.67 37.10 28.45
N LEU A 45 7.91 37.43 28.06
CA LEU A 45 8.28 38.69 27.41
C LEU A 45 8.19 38.65 25.88
N ARG A 46 7.94 37.47 25.28
CA ARG A 46 7.97 37.26 23.83
C ARG A 46 6.61 36.93 23.26
N LYS A 47 6.26 37.60 22.16
CA LYS A 47 5.04 37.30 21.42
C LYS A 47 5.27 36.14 20.45
N THR A 48 4.25 35.32 20.27
CA THR A 48 4.22 34.30 19.22
C THR A 48 3.83 34.95 17.89
N THR A 49 4.07 34.25 16.78
CA THR A 49 3.59 34.69 15.46
C THR A 49 2.08 34.92 15.42
N LEU A 50 1.30 34.20 16.25
CA LEU A 50 -0.16 34.34 16.36
C LEU A 50 -0.56 35.58 17.15
N THR A 51 -0.02 35.78 18.36
CA THR A 51 -0.34 36.95 19.17
C THR A 51 0.13 38.25 18.52
N SER A 52 1.24 38.21 17.78
CA SER A 52 1.69 39.39 17.01
C SER A 52 0.86 39.63 15.77
N TRP A 53 0.20 38.61 15.20
CA TRP A 53 -0.73 38.80 14.09
C TRP A 53 -2.00 39.53 14.54
N PHE A 54 -2.50 39.21 15.74
CA PHE A 54 -3.59 39.97 16.37
C PHE A 54 -3.26 41.45 16.54
N GLU A 55 -2.06 41.76 17.04
CA GLU A 55 -1.60 43.15 17.14
C GLU A 55 -1.39 43.81 15.77
N LEU A 56 -0.89 43.06 14.78
CA LEU A 56 -0.74 43.56 13.42
C LEU A 56 -2.10 43.97 12.86
N ASN A 57 -3.12 43.11 12.95
CA ASN A 57 -4.46 43.43 12.50
C ASN A 57 -5.03 44.62 13.28
N LYS A 58 -4.75 44.77 14.58
CA LYS A 58 -5.22 45.95 15.32
C LYS A 58 -4.64 47.27 14.78
N ASN A 59 -3.41 47.25 14.28
CA ASN A 59 -2.65 48.46 13.97
C ASN A 59 -2.51 48.74 12.45
N ASP A 60 -2.67 47.74 11.60
CA ASP A 60 -2.52 47.85 10.15
C ASP A 60 -3.75 47.29 9.43
N PRO A 61 -4.68 48.15 8.97
CA PRO A 61 -5.87 47.72 8.24
C PRO A 61 -5.56 46.93 6.97
N SER A 62 -4.37 47.09 6.37
CA SER A 62 -4.00 46.32 5.18
C SER A 62 -3.79 44.82 5.46
N ALA A 63 -3.65 44.41 6.72
CA ALA A 63 -3.55 43.01 7.12
C ALA A 63 -4.92 42.32 7.32
N HIS A 64 -6.03 43.07 7.43
CA HIS A 64 -7.36 42.52 7.74
C HIS A 64 -7.88 41.51 6.73
N ASN A 65 -7.53 41.71 5.45
CA ASN A 65 -7.97 40.85 4.36
C ASN A 65 -6.97 39.72 4.05
N ILE A 66 -5.95 39.55 4.89
CA ILE A 66 -4.92 38.52 4.71
C ILE A 66 -5.16 37.44 5.78
N SER A 67 -5.29 36.19 5.32
CA SER A 67 -5.44 35.04 6.20
C SER A 67 -4.17 34.88 7.07
N TYR A 68 -4.31 34.30 8.26
CA TYR A 68 -3.14 34.10 9.13
C TYR A 68 -2.02 33.29 8.45
N SER A 69 -2.38 32.29 7.64
CA SER A 69 -1.43 31.48 6.85
C SER A 69 -0.67 32.28 5.78
N ASP A 70 -1.26 33.34 5.23
CA ASP A 70 -0.67 34.11 4.13
C ASP A 70 0.13 35.33 4.60
N ILE A 71 0.02 35.73 5.86
CA ILE A 71 0.75 36.87 6.44
C ILE A 71 2.25 36.84 6.11
N PRO A 72 2.97 35.70 6.16
CA PRO A 72 4.40 35.64 5.83
C PRO A 72 4.77 36.06 4.41
N GLN A 73 3.83 36.04 3.45
CA GLN A 73 4.04 36.53 2.09
C GLN A 73 4.15 38.06 2.06
N TYR A 74 3.44 38.75 2.95
CA TYR A 74 3.34 40.22 2.97
C TYR A 74 4.11 40.86 4.13
N TYR A 75 4.40 40.08 5.18
CA TYR A 75 5.08 40.54 6.38
C TYR A 75 6.20 39.57 6.76
N VAL A 76 7.25 40.10 7.40
CA VAL A 76 8.36 39.34 7.98
C VAL A 76 8.23 39.38 9.48
N PHE A 77 8.30 38.22 10.14
CA PHE A 77 8.34 38.15 11.59
C PHE A 77 9.76 38.45 12.08
N ASP A 78 9.92 39.58 12.76
CA ASP A 78 11.18 39.95 13.38
C ASP A 78 11.31 39.24 14.74
N LYS A 79 12.20 38.24 14.81
CA LYS A 79 12.42 37.44 16.01
C LYS A 79 13.00 38.23 17.20
N SER A 80 13.64 39.38 16.93
CA SER A 80 14.23 40.21 17.98
C SER A 80 13.17 41.04 18.70
N THR A 81 12.28 41.67 17.92
CA THR A 81 11.19 42.50 18.45
C THR A 81 9.88 41.73 18.65
N THR A 82 9.81 40.50 18.14
CA THR A 82 8.62 39.62 18.11
C THR A 82 7.41 40.26 17.42
N ASN A 83 7.63 41.09 16.40
CA ASN A 83 6.57 41.79 15.67
C ASN A 83 6.62 41.49 14.17
N TRP A 84 5.47 41.58 13.50
CA TRP A 84 5.38 41.53 12.04
C TRP A 84 5.73 42.89 11.43
N LYS A 85 6.59 42.93 10.41
CA LYS A 85 6.96 44.12 9.66
C LYS A 85 6.65 43.93 8.19
N LYS A 86 6.22 44.96 7.46
CA LYS A 86 5.95 44.84 6.02
C LYS A 86 7.17 44.31 5.28
N ARG A 87 6.95 43.28 4.47
CA ARG A 87 7.97 42.65 3.64
C ARG A 87 8.25 43.54 2.44
N GLN A 88 9.54 43.78 2.19
CA GLN A 88 9.98 44.62 1.08
C GLN A 88 10.22 43.82 -0.22
N ARG A 89 10.63 42.54 -0.11
CA ARG A 89 11.01 41.69 -1.27
C ARG A 89 10.78 40.21 -0.99
N GLY A 90 10.64 39.42 -2.06
CA GLY A 90 10.63 37.95 -2.02
C GLY A 90 9.38 37.34 -1.41
N GLY A 91 8.28 38.09 -1.34
CA GLY A 91 7.01 37.63 -0.76
C GLY A 91 6.42 36.43 -1.50
N GLN A 92 6.53 36.44 -2.84
CA GLN A 92 6.10 35.32 -3.69
C GLN A 92 6.83 34.00 -3.38
N ASN A 93 7.99 34.06 -2.70
CA ASN A 93 8.80 32.91 -2.36
C ASN A 93 8.77 32.59 -0.84
N VAL A 94 7.75 33.04 -0.09
CA VAL A 94 7.60 32.77 1.35
C VAL A 94 6.27 32.13 1.67
N ILE A 95 6.31 31.17 2.58
CA ILE A 95 5.19 30.31 2.96
C ILE A 95 4.97 30.39 4.46
N GLY A 96 3.73 30.61 4.91
CA GLY A 96 3.33 30.44 6.31
C GLY A 96 2.73 29.06 6.57
N ARG A 97 3.27 28.31 7.54
CA ARG A 97 2.80 26.94 7.84
C ARG A 97 2.34 26.81 9.29
N LEU A 98 1.06 26.49 9.50
CA LEU A 98 0.50 26.15 10.81
C LEU A 98 0.80 24.67 11.13
N PRO A 99 1.16 24.30 12.37
CA PRO A 99 1.37 22.91 12.76
C PRO A 99 0.06 22.09 12.65
N VAL A 100 0.22 20.79 12.43
CA VAL A 100 -0.88 19.82 12.55
C VAL A 100 -1.26 19.69 14.02
N VAL A 101 -2.57 19.70 14.30
CA VAL A 101 -3.12 19.54 15.65
C VAL A 101 -4.00 18.28 15.64
N SER A 102 -3.82 17.41 16.63
CA SER A 102 -4.63 16.20 16.78
C SER A 102 -6.09 16.54 17.10
N ILE A 103 -7.04 15.79 16.55
CA ILE A 103 -8.47 15.89 16.89
C ILE A 103 -8.74 15.60 18.39
N LEU A 104 -7.84 14.86 19.06
CA LEU A 104 -7.91 14.62 20.50
C LEU A 104 -7.56 15.87 21.33
N ASP A 105 -6.91 16.87 20.72
CA ASP A 105 -6.69 18.20 21.31
C ASP A 105 -7.79 19.14 20.80
N THR A 106 -9.02 18.82 21.23
CA THR A 106 -10.29 19.25 20.65
C THR A 106 -10.35 20.76 20.38
N GLU A 107 -10.13 21.59 21.40
CA GLU A 107 -10.25 23.05 21.25
C GLU A 107 -9.13 23.66 20.40
N ARG A 108 -7.91 23.13 20.46
CA ARG A 108 -6.80 23.63 19.63
C ARG A 108 -6.97 23.22 18.17
N TYR A 109 -7.58 22.06 17.92
CA TYR A 109 -7.95 21.60 16.59
C TYR A 109 -8.99 22.54 15.95
N TYR A 110 -10.06 22.87 16.67
CA TYR A 110 -11.07 23.81 16.16
C TYR A 110 -10.54 25.24 16.02
N LEU A 111 -9.66 25.70 16.92
CA LEU A 111 -8.95 26.96 16.73
C LEU A 111 -8.14 26.96 15.43
N ARG A 112 -7.42 25.88 15.12
CA ARG A 112 -6.68 25.76 13.85
C ARG A 112 -7.61 25.88 12.65
N MET A 113 -8.77 25.22 12.68
CA MET A 113 -9.78 25.31 11.62
C MET A 113 -10.23 26.75 11.39
N LEU A 114 -10.53 27.49 12.46
CA LEU A 114 -10.94 28.89 12.38
C LEU A 114 -9.81 29.79 11.85
N LEU A 115 -8.56 29.57 12.29
CA LEU A 115 -7.39 30.35 11.84
C LEU A 115 -7.08 30.20 10.34
N LEU A 116 -7.52 29.09 9.72
CA LEU A 116 -7.38 28.86 8.27
C LEU A 116 -8.46 29.60 7.45
N ARG A 117 -9.58 29.97 8.06
CA ARG A 117 -10.74 30.55 7.35
C ARG A 117 -10.98 32.01 7.69
N LYS A 118 -10.70 32.43 8.93
CA LYS A 118 -10.98 33.78 9.42
C LYS A 118 -9.75 34.68 9.25
N SER A 119 -9.89 35.76 8.47
CA SER A 119 -8.89 36.82 8.35
C SER A 119 -9.17 37.97 9.33
N GLY A 120 -8.16 38.81 9.55
CA GLY A 120 -8.33 40.07 10.29
C GLY A 120 -8.61 39.96 11.78
N ALA A 121 -8.57 38.76 12.37
CA ALA A 121 -8.83 38.60 13.79
C ALA A 121 -7.84 39.40 14.65
N ILE A 122 -8.34 40.14 15.64
CA ILE A 122 -7.52 40.98 16.54
C ILE A 122 -7.33 40.39 17.94
N SER A 123 -7.95 39.24 18.22
CA SER A 123 -7.79 38.50 19.48
C SER A 123 -8.39 37.09 19.37
N PHE A 124 -8.14 36.24 20.37
CA PHE A 124 -8.85 34.96 20.51
C PHE A 124 -10.37 35.16 20.69
N ASP A 125 -10.77 36.23 21.36
CA ASP A 125 -12.18 36.58 21.58
C ASP A 125 -12.88 36.91 20.27
N ASP A 126 -12.17 37.62 19.41
CA ASP A 126 -12.61 37.95 18.07
C ASP A 126 -12.76 36.67 17.23
N ILE A 127 -11.83 35.71 17.33
CA ILE A 127 -11.99 34.39 16.68
C ILE A 127 -13.27 33.69 17.13
N LEU A 128 -13.58 33.69 18.43
CA LEU A 128 -14.79 33.11 19.01
C LEU A 128 -16.09 33.84 18.63
N THR A 129 -16.00 35.06 18.09
CA THR A 129 -17.17 35.87 17.77
C THR A 129 -17.61 35.64 16.33
N ILE A 130 -18.76 34.98 16.14
CA ILE A 130 -19.36 34.70 14.82
C ILE A 130 -20.67 35.47 14.72
N ASN A 131 -20.87 36.23 13.64
CA ASN A 131 -22.08 37.06 13.42
C ASN A 131 -22.44 38.00 14.59
N GLY A 132 -21.43 38.52 15.30
CA GLY A 132 -21.60 39.41 16.45
C GLY A 132 -21.92 38.72 17.78
N LEU A 133 -22.02 37.37 17.79
CA LEU A 133 -22.23 36.58 19.00
C LEU A 133 -20.93 35.89 19.41
N ARG A 134 -20.53 36.09 20.67
CA ARG A 134 -19.33 35.48 21.24
C ARG A 134 -19.63 34.05 21.72
N CYS A 135 -19.02 33.07 21.06
CA CYS A 135 -19.11 31.66 21.44
C CYS A 135 -18.29 31.35 22.71
N ILE A 136 -18.63 30.26 23.40
CA ILE A 136 -17.91 29.81 24.60
C ILE A 136 -16.65 29.03 24.22
N THR A 137 -16.74 28.19 23.19
CA THR A 137 -15.67 27.29 22.72
C THR A 137 -15.37 27.50 21.23
N PHE A 138 -14.17 27.10 20.79
CA PHE A 138 -13.82 27.14 19.37
C PHE A 138 -14.61 26.11 18.57
N GLN A 139 -14.99 24.97 19.17
CA GLN A 139 -15.94 24.04 18.55
C GLN A 139 -17.28 24.71 18.23
N GLN A 140 -17.86 25.41 19.19
CA GLN A 140 -19.12 26.12 19.00
C GLN A 140 -18.98 27.21 17.93
N ALA A 141 -17.87 27.94 17.92
CA ALA A 141 -17.59 28.91 16.87
C ALA A 141 -17.51 28.26 15.48
N CYS A 142 -16.90 27.07 15.34
CA CYS A 142 -16.93 26.32 14.08
C CYS A 142 -18.35 25.91 13.65
N GLN A 143 -19.20 25.48 14.60
CA GLN A 143 -20.60 25.12 14.33
C GLN A 143 -21.42 26.31 13.83
N GLU A 144 -21.30 27.46 14.50
CA GLU A 144 -21.98 28.71 14.12
C GLU A 144 -21.43 29.29 12.81
N TYR A 145 -20.15 29.05 12.52
CA TYR A 145 -19.54 29.42 11.23
C TYR A 145 -19.96 28.48 10.09
N GLY A 146 -20.69 27.39 10.38
CA GLY A 146 -21.18 26.43 9.39
C GLY A 146 -20.15 25.38 8.95
N LEU A 147 -19.07 25.19 9.72
CA LEU A 147 -18.02 24.19 9.41
C LEU A 147 -18.38 22.77 9.87
N LEU A 148 -19.50 22.59 10.60
CA LEU A 148 -19.83 21.34 11.32
C LEU A 148 -21.33 20.96 11.26
N ARG A 149 -22.11 21.38 10.23
CA ARG A 149 -23.55 21.07 10.17
C ARG A 149 -23.87 19.93 9.20
N GLY A 150 -24.61 18.92 9.69
CA GLY A 150 -25.21 17.82 8.94
C GLY A 150 -24.26 16.66 8.60
N ASP A 151 -24.80 15.62 7.97
CA ASP A 151 -24.07 14.40 7.61
C ASP A 151 -23.24 14.53 6.32
N GLN A 152 -23.22 15.71 5.69
CA GLN A 152 -22.59 15.92 4.37
C GLN A 152 -21.12 15.46 4.32
N GLN A 153 -20.36 15.74 5.39
CA GLN A 153 -18.96 15.32 5.50
C GLN A 153 -18.79 13.79 5.46
N TRP A 154 -19.78 13.04 5.96
CA TRP A 154 -19.79 11.58 5.92
C TRP A 154 -20.18 11.06 4.54
N HIS A 155 -21.13 11.71 3.86
CA HIS A 155 -21.45 11.39 2.47
C HIS A 155 -20.28 11.67 1.53
N ASP A 156 -19.61 12.81 1.68
CA ASP A 156 -18.44 13.18 0.88
C ASP A 156 -17.31 12.15 1.07
N ALA A 157 -17.03 11.75 2.31
CA ALA A 157 -16.03 10.74 2.63
C ALA A 157 -16.35 9.36 2.00
N LEU A 158 -17.60 8.91 2.07
CA LEU A 158 -18.02 7.64 1.46
C LEU A 158 -18.02 7.69 -0.07
N ASN A 159 -18.46 8.81 -0.66
CA ASN A 159 -18.44 9.03 -2.11
C ASN A 159 -17.01 9.07 -2.68
N GLU A 160 -16.10 9.76 -1.98
CA GLU A 160 -14.69 9.80 -2.35
C GLU A 160 -14.09 8.39 -2.27
N ALA A 161 -14.25 7.70 -1.14
CA ALA A 161 -13.73 6.35 -0.96
C ALA A 161 -14.28 5.36 -1.99
N ALA A 162 -15.55 5.50 -2.40
CA ALA A 162 -16.18 4.59 -3.37
C ALA A 162 -15.50 4.60 -4.75
N GLN A 163 -14.73 5.64 -5.09
CA GLN A 163 -14.02 5.72 -6.36
C GLN A 163 -12.76 4.84 -6.43
N PHE A 164 -12.19 4.45 -5.29
CA PHE A 164 -10.90 3.74 -5.25
C PHE A 164 -10.79 2.61 -4.21
N GLN A 165 -11.76 2.44 -3.32
CA GLN A 165 -11.78 1.38 -2.31
C GLN A 165 -12.69 0.22 -2.72
N SER A 166 -12.37 -0.98 -2.25
CA SER A 166 -13.23 -2.15 -2.45
C SER A 166 -14.50 -2.09 -1.57
N PRO A 167 -15.62 -2.72 -1.97
CA PRO A 167 -16.87 -2.72 -1.19
C PRO A 167 -16.70 -3.12 0.29
N ARG A 168 -15.81 -4.08 0.59
CA ARG A 168 -15.50 -4.45 1.99
C ARG A 168 -14.81 -3.32 2.76
N GLN A 169 -13.87 -2.61 2.14
CA GLN A 169 -13.21 -1.46 2.77
C GLN A 169 -14.19 -0.29 2.97
N LEU A 170 -15.15 -0.12 2.05
CA LEU A 170 -16.26 0.83 2.23
C LEU A 170 -17.14 0.44 3.41
N ARG A 171 -17.48 -0.85 3.59
CA ARG A 171 -18.22 -1.34 4.76
C ARG A 171 -17.45 -1.13 6.09
N MET A 172 -16.13 -1.28 6.08
CA MET A 172 -15.29 -0.94 7.24
C MET A 172 -15.32 0.57 7.55
N LEU A 173 -15.19 1.43 6.54
CA LEU A 173 -15.28 2.88 6.71
C LEU A 173 -16.67 3.29 7.22
N PHE A 174 -17.74 2.70 6.68
CA PHE A 174 -19.11 2.90 7.13
C PHE A 174 -19.26 2.54 8.63
N ALA A 175 -18.76 1.39 9.06
CA ALA A 175 -18.79 0.98 10.47
C ALA A 175 -17.97 1.92 11.38
N MET A 176 -16.82 2.43 10.90
CA MET A 176 -16.03 3.43 11.61
C MET A 176 -16.77 4.77 11.76
N ILE A 177 -17.43 5.23 10.69
CA ILE A 177 -18.25 6.44 10.70
C ILE A 177 -19.41 6.28 11.69
N CYS A 178 -20.07 5.12 11.73
CA CYS A 178 -21.12 4.85 12.72
C CYS A 178 -20.58 4.78 14.16
N GLY A 179 -19.35 4.27 14.35
CA GLY A 179 -18.74 4.08 15.67
C GLY A 179 -18.15 5.34 16.29
N PHE A 180 -17.64 6.26 15.47
CA PHE A 180 -16.91 7.45 15.92
C PHE A 180 -17.45 8.77 15.37
N GLY A 181 -18.24 8.73 14.30
CA GLY A 181 -18.86 9.91 13.73
C GLY A 181 -20.12 10.28 14.50
N GLU A 182 -20.35 11.59 14.67
CA GLU A 182 -21.64 12.13 15.09
C GLU A 182 -22.56 12.16 13.86
N VAL A 183 -23.04 10.99 13.42
CA VAL A 183 -23.99 10.86 12.29
C VAL A 183 -25.41 11.08 12.80
N GLU A 184 -26.16 11.97 12.16
CA GLU A 184 -27.55 12.29 12.52
C GLU A 184 -28.53 11.24 11.97
N ASP A 185 -28.37 10.77 10.73
CA ASP A 185 -29.25 9.81 10.05
C ASP A 185 -28.46 8.66 9.37
N VAL A 186 -28.11 7.65 10.18
CA VAL A 186 -27.43 6.43 9.71
C VAL A 186 -28.28 5.64 8.68
N PRO A 187 -29.61 5.52 8.80
CA PRO A 187 -30.45 4.94 7.75
C PRO A 187 -30.32 5.63 6.39
N ASP A 188 -30.36 6.97 6.31
CA ASP A 188 -30.16 7.69 5.04
C ASP A 188 -28.74 7.44 4.49
N LEU A 189 -27.72 7.50 5.35
CA LEU A 189 -26.33 7.20 4.97
C LEU A 189 -26.20 5.79 4.36
N TRP A 190 -26.87 4.79 4.93
CA TRP A 190 -26.91 3.45 4.35
C TRP A 190 -27.62 3.43 3.00
N VAL A 191 -28.81 4.04 2.89
CA VAL A 191 -29.60 4.02 1.65
C VAL A 191 -28.86 4.68 0.49
N GLN A 192 -28.24 5.83 0.72
CA GLN A 192 -27.52 6.58 -0.31
C GLN A 192 -26.28 5.83 -0.82
N HIS A 193 -25.63 5.04 0.03
CA HIS A 193 -24.37 4.35 -0.28
C HIS A 193 -24.52 2.83 -0.47
N GLN A 194 -25.75 2.30 -0.38
CA GLN A 194 -26.02 0.85 -0.39
C GLN A 194 -25.41 0.16 -1.61
N VAL A 195 -25.56 0.75 -2.81
CA VAL A 195 -25.10 0.15 -4.07
C VAL A 195 -23.60 -0.12 -4.03
N SER A 196 -22.80 0.88 -3.64
CA SER A 196 -21.34 0.75 -3.50
C SER A 196 -20.96 -0.19 -2.34
N LEU A 197 -21.74 -0.17 -1.26
CA LEU A 197 -21.51 -1.03 -0.10
C LEU A 197 -21.87 -2.50 -0.35
N CYS A 198 -22.67 -2.85 -1.35
CA CYS A 198 -23.12 -4.22 -1.60
C CYS A 198 -22.72 -4.78 -2.98
N GLU A 199 -22.00 -4.01 -3.80
CA GLU A 199 -21.65 -4.36 -5.19
C GLU A 199 -21.05 -5.77 -5.35
N ASP A 200 -20.10 -6.15 -4.49
CA ASP A 200 -19.46 -7.47 -4.49
C ASP A 200 -20.44 -8.61 -4.19
N PHE A 201 -21.40 -8.38 -3.30
CA PHE A 201 -22.43 -9.36 -2.96
C PHE A 201 -23.58 -9.40 -3.97
N VAL A 202 -23.94 -8.28 -4.57
CA VAL A 202 -24.91 -8.24 -5.67
C VAL A 202 -24.39 -9.01 -6.88
N HIS A 203 -23.13 -8.77 -7.26
CA HIS A 203 -22.50 -9.52 -8.35
C HIS A 203 -22.40 -11.01 -8.05
N ARG A 204 -22.21 -11.40 -6.78
CA ARG A 204 -22.06 -12.81 -6.40
C ARG A 204 -23.37 -13.56 -6.26
N TYR A 205 -24.40 -12.88 -5.79
CA TYR A 205 -25.68 -13.49 -5.46
C TYR A 205 -26.79 -12.88 -6.32
N SER A 206 -27.41 -11.81 -5.85
CA SER A 206 -28.46 -11.10 -6.57
C SER A 206 -28.66 -9.71 -5.98
N GLU A 207 -29.34 -8.82 -6.69
CA GLU A 207 -29.76 -7.51 -6.17
C GLU A 207 -30.66 -7.62 -4.94
N GLN A 208 -31.45 -8.70 -4.84
CA GLN A 208 -32.37 -8.91 -3.70
C GLN A 208 -31.62 -9.37 -2.45
N THR A 209 -30.64 -10.26 -2.59
CA THR A 209 -29.92 -10.86 -1.45
C THR A 209 -28.62 -10.13 -1.12
N GLY A 210 -28.02 -9.40 -2.06
CA GLY A 210 -26.75 -8.70 -1.89
C GLY A 210 -26.73 -7.71 -0.71
N PRO A 211 -27.74 -6.83 -0.55
CA PRO A 211 -27.84 -5.92 0.59
C PRO A 211 -27.90 -6.64 1.94
N HIS A 212 -28.56 -7.81 2.01
CA HIS A 212 -28.65 -8.61 3.24
C HIS A 212 -27.27 -9.15 3.66
N TYR A 213 -26.44 -9.55 2.70
CA TYR A 213 -25.06 -9.97 2.97
C TYR A 213 -24.16 -8.82 3.40
N ALA A 214 -24.32 -7.65 2.77
CA ALA A 214 -23.59 -6.44 3.15
C ALA A 214 -23.92 -6.01 4.59
N LEU A 215 -25.20 -6.03 4.97
CA LEU A 215 -25.64 -5.74 6.34
C LEU A 215 -25.08 -6.75 7.35
N ALA A 216 -25.05 -8.04 7.03
CA ALA A 216 -24.48 -9.04 7.93
C ALA A 216 -22.96 -8.88 8.14
N ASP A 217 -22.21 -8.50 7.10
CA ASP A 217 -20.78 -8.13 7.21
C ASP A 217 -20.59 -6.86 8.06
N ILE A 218 -21.50 -5.88 7.92
CA ILE A 218 -21.51 -4.66 8.75
C ILE A 218 -21.81 -4.98 10.22
N GLU A 219 -22.77 -5.85 10.54
CA GLU A 219 -23.08 -6.26 11.92
C GLU A 219 -21.84 -6.83 12.64
N GLU A 220 -21.04 -7.66 11.95
CA GLU A 220 -19.79 -8.18 12.50
C GLU A 220 -18.78 -7.04 12.78
N LEU A 221 -18.62 -6.11 11.84
CA LEU A 221 -17.69 -4.97 11.99
C LEU A 221 -18.11 -4.03 13.13
N LEU A 222 -19.42 -3.77 13.29
CA LEU A 222 -19.99 -2.90 14.32
C LEU A 222 -19.77 -3.44 15.74
N THR A 223 -19.59 -4.76 15.89
CA THR A 223 -19.33 -5.40 17.19
C THR A 223 -18.07 -4.81 17.85
N SER A 224 -17.06 -4.43 17.05
CA SER A 224 -15.83 -3.80 17.56
C SER A 224 -16.04 -2.41 18.17
N TYR A 225 -17.19 -1.77 17.89
CA TYR A 225 -17.60 -0.46 18.40
C TYR A 225 -18.73 -0.55 19.43
N ASN A 226 -19.08 -1.75 19.91
CA ASN A 226 -20.24 -2.01 20.78
C ASN A 226 -21.59 -1.56 20.18
N LEU A 227 -21.69 -1.50 18.86
CA LEU A 227 -22.89 -1.17 18.10
C LEU A 227 -23.52 -2.45 17.49
N SER A 228 -24.74 -2.32 16.98
CA SER A 228 -25.45 -3.34 16.19
C SER A 228 -26.35 -2.65 15.18
N LEU A 229 -26.77 -3.36 14.13
CA LEU A 229 -27.72 -2.82 13.15
C LEU A 229 -29.01 -2.36 13.84
N GLN A 230 -29.47 -3.11 14.84
CA GLN A 230 -30.65 -2.75 15.62
C GLN A 230 -30.47 -1.41 16.36
N LYS A 231 -29.30 -1.16 16.96
CA LYS A 231 -29.00 0.13 17.64
C LYS A 231 -28.90 1.30 16.66
N LEU A 232 -28.54 1.03 15.42
CA LEU A 232 -28.41 2.03 14.35
C LEU A 232 -29.68 2.16 13.49
N HIS A 233 -30.78 1.52 13.89
CA HIS A 233 -32.05 1.51 13.16
C HIS A 233 -31.94 0.99 11.70
N LEU A 234 -30.96 0.12 11.44
CA LEU A 234 -30.78 -0.56 10.16
C LEU A 234 -31.52 -1.91 10.12
N PRO A 235 -31.84 -2.43 8.92
CA PRO A 235 -32.53 -3.72 8.80
C PRO A 235 -31.70 -4.86 9.40
N THR A 236 -32.24 -5.58 10.39
CA THR A 236 -31.59 -6.76 10.96
C THR A 236 -31.70 -7.94 10.01
N VAL A 237 -30.62 -8.71 9.87
CA VAL A 237 -30.56 -9.84 8.96
C VAL A 237 -30.42 -11.14 9.76
N ASP A 238 -31.32 -12.09 9.51
CA ASP A 238 -31.25 -13.43 10.08
C ASP A 238 -30.67 -14.39 9.03
N LEU A 239 -29.33 -14.46 8.98
CA LEU A 239 -28.60 -15.36 8.08
C LEU A 239 -28.01 -16.54 8.86
N PRO A 240 -28.11 -17.78 8.36
CA PRO A 240 -27.46 -18.93 8.99
C PRO A 240 -25.94 -18.71 9.04
N ALA A 241 -25.29 -19.01 10.18
CA ALA A 241 -23.83 -18.88 10.36
C ALA A 241 -23.01 -19.55 9.23
N SER A 242 -23.55 -20.61 8.62
CA SER A 242 -22.96 -21.30 7.46
C SER A 242 -22.83 -20.45 6.18
N VAL A 243 -23.48 -19.28 6.10
CA VAL A 243 -23.43 -18.37 4.93
C VAL A 243 -22.40 -17.25 5.15
N LEU A 244 -22.12 -16.90 6.40
CA LEU A 244 -20.99 -16.03 6.80
C LEU A 244 -19.64 -16.76 6.61
N GLU A 245 -19.62 -18.09 6.76
CA GLU A 245 -18.47 -18.94 6.48
C GLU A 245 -18.47 -19.49 5.06
N ARG A 246 -18.15 -18.72 3.99
CA ARG A 246 -17.93 -19.35 2.67
C ARG A 246 -16.73 -18.84 1.89
N ALA A 247 -15.84 -19.80 1.63
CA ALA A 247 -14.62 -19.65 0.87
C ALA A 247 -14.84 -19.26 -0.61
N ASN A 248 -13.84 -18.59 -1.18
CA ASN A 248 -13.90 -18.00 -2.52
C ASN A 248 -13.71 -18.97 -3.70
N PHE A 249 -14.01 -20.27 -3.57
CA PHE A 249 -13.70 -21.29 -4.60
C PHE A 249 -14.69 -22.47 -4.65
N ASP A 250 -14.86 -23.06 -5.84
CA ASP A 250 -15.68 -24.26 -6.10
C ASP A 250 -14.93 -25.54 -5.68
N VAL A 251 -15.47 -26.24 -4.68
CA VAL A 251 -14.85 -27.44 -4.10
C VAL A 251 -14.75 -28.60 -5.10
N VAL A 252 -15.74 -28.77 -5.99
CA VAL A 252 -15.77 -29.85 -6.99
C VAL A 252 -14.71 -29.60 -8.07
N GLU A 253 -14.59 -28.35 -8.52
CA GLU A 253 -13.56 -27.95 -9.48
C GLU A 253 -12.14 -28.11 -8.90
N GLU A 254 -11.93 -27.68 -7.67
CA GLU A 254 -10.65 -27.82 -6.97
C GLU A 254 -10.27 -29.30 -6.76
N GLN A 255 -11.25 -30.16 -6.46
CA GLN A 255 -11.01 -31.61 -6.33
C GLN A 255 -10.65 -32.26 -7.68
N ALA A 256 -11.27 -31.83 -8.79
CA ALA A 256 -10.92 -32.31 -10.13
C ALA A 256 -9.48 -31.91 -10.52
N LYS A 257 -9.09 -30.65 -10.25
CA LYS A 257 -7.72 -30.16 -10.46
C LYS A 257 -6.71 -30.92 -9.61
N ALA A 258 -7.03 -31.18 -8.34
CA ALA A 258 -6.19 -31.94 -7.42
C ALA A 258 -5.87 -33.35 -7.97
N ASN A 259 -6.89 -34.07 -8.45
CA ASN A 259 -6.73 -35.42 -8.99
C ASN A 259 -5.81 -35.42 -10.22
N SER A 260 -6.03 -34.49 -11.16
CA SER A 260 -5.20 -34.36 -12.36
C SER A 260 -3.73 -34.04 -12.03
N TYR A 261 -3.49 -33.09 -11.12
CA TYR A 261 -2.13 -32.65 -10.82
C TYR A 261 -1.33 -33.71 -10.07
N THR A 262 -1.98 -34.45 -9.16
CA THR A 262 -1.35 -35.53 -8.39
C THR A 262 -0.80 -36.65 -9.28
N MET A 263 -1.45 -36.93 -10.41
CA MET A 263 -0.98 -37.93 -11.38
C MET A 263 0.31 -37.51 -12.08
N GLN A 264 0.55 -36.20 -12.23
CA GLN A 264 1.69 -35.64 -12.97
C GLN A 264 2.93 -35.37 -12.10
N LEU A 265 2.81 -35.50 -10.77
CA LEU A 265 3.95 -35.33 -9.86
C LEU A 265 5.04 -36.36 -10.11
N ASN A 266 6.30 -35.91 -10.09
CA ASN A 266 7.44 -36.82 -10.01
C ASN A 266 7.58 -37.42 -8.59
N SER A 267 8.52 -38.36 -8.39
CA SER A 267 8.71 -39.03 -7.10
C SER A 267 9.09 -38.09 -5.95
N GLU A 268 9.99 -37.12 -6.18
CA GLU A 268 10.40 -36.13 -5.17
C GLU A 268 9.22 -35.25 -4.77
N GLN A 269 8.49 -34.73 -5.76
CA GLN A 269 7.32 -33.87 -5.57
C GLN A 269 6.17 -34.61 -4.87
N ARG A 270 5.91 -35.87 -5.25
CA ARG A 270 4.88 -36.71 -4.62
C ARG A 270 5.19 -36.95 -3.15
N ASN A 271 6.44 -37.27 -2.83
CA ASN A 271 6.88 -37.44 -1.45
C ASN A 271 6.68 -36.16 -0.61
N VAL A 272 7.00 -34.98 -1.17
CA VAL A 272 6.76 -33.69 -0.51
C VAL A 272 5.26 -33.47 -0.24
N VAL A 273 4.40 -33.75 -1.23
CA VAL A 273 2.95 -33.60 -1.09
C VAL A 273 2.41 -34.53 0.01
N GLU A 274 2.82 -35.80 0.03
CA GLU A 274 2.38 -36.78 1.03
C GLU A 274 2.79 -36.38 2.45
N ILE A 275 4.05 -35.96 2.65
CA ILE A 275 4.54 -35.45 3.94
C ILE A 275 3.66 -34.31 4.44
N LEU A 276 3.39 -33.31 3.60
CA LEU A 276 2.65 -32.12 3.99
C LEU A 276 1.17 -32.39 4.22
N LEU A 277 0.53 -33.24 3.40
CA LEU A 277 -0.85 -33.65 3.64
C LEU A 277 -0.97 -34.43 4.96
N SER A 278 -0.01 -35.31 5.28
CA SER A 278 -0.02 -36.00 6.58
C SER A 278 0.12 -35.02 7.75
N ALA A 279 0.99 -34.01 7.64
CA ALA A 279 1.17 -32.98 8.66
C ALA A 279 -0.08 -32.12 8.88
N VAL A 280 -0.83 -31.88 7.80
CA VAL A 280 -2.08 -31.11 7.78
C VAL A 280 -3.25 -31.89 8.38
N TYR A 281 -3.42 -33.17 8.02
CA TYR A 281 -4.63 -33.94 8.39
C TYR A 281 -4.45 -34.82 9.62
N ASN A 282 -3.29 -35.44 9.80
CA ASN A 282 -3.09 -36.39 10.91
C ASN A 282 -2.64 -35.68 12.19
N ASN A 283 -2.02 -34.51 12.07
CA ASN A 283 -1.70 -33.57 13.15
C ASN A 283 -1.18 -34.21 14.47
N ALA A 284 -0.33 -35.25 14.37
CA ALA A 284 0.24 -35.89 15.56
C ALA A 284 1.20 -34.94 16.30
N ALA A 285 1.28 -35.06 17.62
CA ALA A 285 2.00 -34.13 18.50
C ALA A 285 3.47 -33.89 18.10
N ASP A 286 4.15 -34.91 17.57
CA ASP A 286 5.57 -34.82 17.19
C ASP A 286 5.78 -34.42 15.71
N THR A 287 4.71 -34.13 14.97
CA THR A 287 4.82 -33.81 13.55
C THR A 287 5.32 -32.38 13.34
N PRO A 288 6.41 -32.17 12.57
CA PRO A 288 6.90 -30.83 12.27
C PRO A 288 5.81 -29.94 11.67
N LYS A 289 5.81 -28.65 12.04
CA LYS A 289 4.86 -27.65 11.51
C LYS A 289 5.50 -26.68 10.54
N CYS A 290 6.82 -26.54 10.56
CA CYS A 290 7.55 -25.62 9.71
C CYS A 290 8.36 -26.42 8.68
N TYR A 291 8.06 -26.23 7.39
CA TYR A 291 8.73 -26.88 6.27
C TYR A 291 9.30 -25.84 5.30
N PHE A 292 10.49 -26.10 4.77
CA PHE A 292 11.11 -25.31 3.71
C PHE A 292 11.36 -26.20 2.49
N LEU A 293 10.72 -25.87 1.37
CA LEU A 293 10.93 -26.51 0.07
C LEU A 293 12.05 -25.79 -0.68
N ASP A 294 13.25 -26.34 -0.58
CA ASP A 294 14.41 -25.93 -1.37
C ASP A 294 14.30 -26.55 -2.76
N GLY A 295 14.28 -25.71 -3.78
CA GLY A 295 14.28 -26.18 -5.16
C GLY A 295 14.89 -25.11 -6.06
N PRO A 296 15.92 -25.42 -6.86
CA PRO A 296 16.43 -24.54 -7.91
C PRO A 296 15.33 -24.05 -8.85
N ALA A 297 15.64 -23.01 -9.64
CA ALA A 297 14.74 -22.56 -10.70
C ALA A 297 14.34 -23.71 -11.63
N GLY A 298 13.04 -23.86 -11.90
CA GLY A 298 12.54 -24.87 -12.83
C GLY A 298 12.31 -26.28 -12.26
N THR A 299 12.48 -26.50 -10.95
CA THR A 299 12.21 -27.80 -10.29
C THR A 299 10.73 -28.08 -9.97
N GLY A 300 9.81 -27.18 -10.36
CA GLY A 300 8.37 -27.39 -10.19
C GLY A 300 7.81 -27.07 -8.80
N LYS A 301 8.48 -26.23 -7.99
CA LYS A 301 7.96 -25.74 -6.69
C LYS A 301 6.51 -25.25 -6.76
N THR A 302 6.21 -24.37 -7.73
CA THR A 302 4.86 -23.83 -7.95
C THR A 302 3.83 -24.92 -8.25
N PHE A 303 4.24 -25.98 -8.95
CA PHE A 303 3.38 -27.12 -9.25
C PHE A 303 3.04 -27.92 -7.97
N VAL A 304 4.02 -28.10 -7.06
CA VAL A 304 3.80 -28.70 -5.73
C VAL A 304 2.81 -27.88 -4.91
N TYR A 305 2.99 -26.55 -4.84
CA TYR A 305 2.07 -25.68 -4.09
C TYR A 305 0.65 -25.75 -4.64
N SER A 306 0.51 -25.67 -5.97
CA SER A 306 -0.79 -25.72 -6.64
C SER A 306 -1.49 -27.04 -6.34
N THR A 307 -0.76 -28.16 -6.39
CA THR A 307 -1.30 -29.47 -6.06
C THR A 307 -1.79 -29.55 -4.61
N LEU A 308 -1.01 -29.04 -3.65
CA LEU A 308 -1.41 -28.97 -2.24
C LEU A 308 -2.65 -28.10 -2.02
N LEU A 309 -2.68 -26.91 -2.63
CA LEU A 309 -3.79 -25.98 -2.52
C LEU A 309 -5.07 -26.60 -3.06
N HIS A 310 -5.06 -27.16 -4.28
CA HIS A 310 -6.22 -27.83 -4.85
C HIS A 310 -6.68 -29.02 -3.99
N THR A 311 -5.73 -29.81 -3.48
CA THR A 311 -6.05 -31.00 -2.64
C THR A 311 -6.68 -30.62 -1.30
N ILE A 312 -6.26 -29.51 -0.69
CA ILE A 312 -6.82 -29.05 0.59
C ILE A 312 -8.17 -28.36 0.35
N ARG A 313 -8.25 -27.50 -0.66
CA ARG A 313 -9.48 -26.77 -1.01
C ARG A 313 -10.61 -27.69 -1.45
N GLY A 314 -10.29 -28.80 -2.13
CA GLY A 314 -11.27 -29.82 -2.52
C GLY A 314 -11.80 -30.66 -1.34
N ARG A 315 -11.19 -30.59 -0.14
CA ARG A 315 -11.51 -31.46 1.00
C ARG A 315 -12.21 -30.79 2.18
N GLU A 316 -12.15 -29.46 2.36
CA GLU A 316 -12.96 -28.64 3.29
C GLU A 316 -12.43 -27.19 3.33
N ALA A 317 -13.29 -26.19 3.54
CA ALA A 317 -12.94 -24.77 3.35
C ALA A 317 -13.38 -23.88 4.52
N ASP A 318 -12.42 -23.23 5.20
CA ASP A 318 -12.70 -22.18 6.19
C ASP A 318 -11.50 -21.23 6.42
N MET A 319 -11.80 -19.96 6.75
CA MET A 319 -10.85 -18.84 6.88
C MET A 319 -9.79 -18.99 7.98
N LEU A 320 -8.76 -18.12 7.96
CA LEU A 320 -7.49 -18.06 8.73
C LEU A 320 -7.38 -18.83 10.06
N LEU A 321 -8.43 -18.88 10.90
CA LEU A 321 -8.47 -19.71 12.12
C LEU A 321 -8.57 -21.22 11.84
N LYS A 322 -9.24 -21.63 10.76
CA LYS A 322 -9.35 -23.03 10.29
C LYS A 322 -8.31 -23.37 9.20
N THR A 323 -7.58 -22.39 8.67
CA THR A 323 -6.45 -22.64 7.75
C THR A 323 -5.47 -23.64 8.37
N LYS A 324 -5.22 -24.75 7.66
CA LYS A 324 -4.32 -25.82 8.13
C LYS A 324 -2.90 -25.71 7.54
N LEU A 325 -2.79 -25.20 6.31
CA LEU A 325 -1.53 -25.01 5.57
C LEU A 325 -1.43 -23.57 5.06
N ILE A 326 -0.29 -22.94 5.27
CA ILE A 326 0.07 -21.66 4.65
C ILE A 326 1.30 -21.90 3.77
N VAL A 327 1.19 -21.56 2.50
CA VAL A 327 2.28 -21.66 1.54
C VAL A 327 2.82 -20.25 1.26
N TRP A 328 4.14 -20.08 1.39
CA TRP A 328 4.83 -18.82 1.15
C TRP A 328 5.96 -19.04 0.14
N ASP A 329 5.67 -18.71 -1.12
CA ASP A 329 6.65 -18.82 -2.21
C ASP A 329 7.59 -17.60 -2.25
N GLU A 330 8.76 -17.78 -2.85
CA GLU A 330 9.86 -16.80 -2.86
C GLU A 330 10.22 -16.26 -1.47
N ALA A 331 10.13 -17.13 -0.46
CA ALA A 331 10.48 -16.81 0.92
C ALA A 331 11.89 -16.19 1.08
N PRO A 332 12.93 -16.58 0.31
CA PRO A 332 14.25 -15.95 0.40
C PRO A 332 14.28 -14.45 0.10
N MET A 333 13.36 -13.94 -0.71
CA MET A 333 13.25 -12.51 -1.04
C MET A 333 12.54 -11.71 0.06
N THR A 334 11.92 -12.38 1.02
CA THR A 334 11.13 -11.74 2.08
C THR A 334 12.01 -11.39 3.28
N HIS A 335 11.85 -10.17 3.81
CA HIS A 335 12.51 -9.74 5.03
C HIS A 335 12.09 -10.58 6.24
N VAL A 336 13.04 -11.00 7.10
CA VAL A 336 12.77 -11.84 8.27
C VAL A 336 11.62 -11.35 9.16
N HIS A 337 11.52 -10.04 9.37
CA HIS A 337 10.45 -9.41 10.15
C HIS A 337 9.03 -9.72 9.65
N ALA A 338 8.82 -9.94 8.34
CA ALA A 338 7.51 -10.33 7.85
C ALA A 338 7.10 -11.71 8.40
N PHE A 339 8.02 -12.67 8.43
CA PHE A 339 7.78 -13.98 9.04
C PHE A 339 7.51 -13.87 10.55
N LEU A 340 8.23 -13.01 11.26
CA LEU A 340 8.04 -12.81 12.70
C LEU A 340 6.71 -12.12 13.03
N ALA A 341 6.29 -11.18 12.19
CA ALA A 341 4.99 -10.53 12.32
C ALA A 341 3.86 -11.54 12.11
N VAL A 342 3.94 -12.38 11.08
CA VAL A 342 2.96 -13.44 10.82
C VAL A 342 2.99 -14.51 11.91
N ASP A 343 4.16 -14.91 12.40
CA ASP A 343 4.32 -15.84 13.51
C ASP A 343 3.61 -15.34 14.77
N ARG A 344 3.88 -14.09 15.20
CA ARG A 344 3.21 -13.48 16.36
C ARG A 344 1.70 -13.36 16.14
N LEU A 345 1.28 -12.86 14.98
CA LEU A 345 -0.12 -12.72 14.64
C LEU A 345 -0.87 -14.04 14.77
N LEU A 346 -0.33 -15.11 14.20
CA LEU A 346 -0.97 -16.43 14.26
C LEU A 346 -0.97 -16.99 15.69
N GLN A 347 0.10 -16.80 16.47
CA GLN A 347 0.11 -17.20 17.88
C GLN A 347 -0.94 -16.47 18.71
N ASP A 348 -1.13 -15.17 18.44
CA ASP A 348 -2.11 -14.35 19.15
C ASP A 348 -3.55 -14.68 18.75
N LEU A 349 -3.79 -15.00 17.48
CA LEU A 349 -5.08 -15.41 16.94
C LEU A 349 -5.47 -16.82 17.40
N THR A 350 -4.56 -17.80 17.32
CA THR A 350 -4.86 -19.19 17.69
C THR A 350 -4.71 -19.47 19.18
N LYS A 351 -4.19 -18.50 19.95
CA LYS A 351 -3.83 -18.65 21.37
C LYS A 351 -2.85 -19.81 21.62
N CYS A 352 -2.08 -20.19 20.61
CA CYS A 352 -1.06 -21.23 20.67
C CYS A 352 0.33 -20.59 20.58
N LYS A 353 1.26 -20.95 21.48
CA LYS A 353 2.63 -20.43 21.48
C LYS A 353 3.61 -21.21 20.60
N GLU A 354 3.13 -22.25 19.93
CA GLU A 354 3.91 -22.93 18.90
C GLU A 354 4.17 -22.00 17.70
N PRO A 355 5.25 -22.25 16.92
CA PRO A 355 5.53 -21.50 15.71
C PRO A 355 4.28 -21.38 14.83
N PHE A 356 4.00 -20.16 14.38
CA PHE A 356 2.87 -19.77 13.55
C PHE A 356 1.53 -20.24 14.11
N GLY A 357 1.39 -20.25 15.44
CA GLY A 357 0.16 -20.62 16.10
C GLY A 357 -0.24 -22.08 15.88
N GLY A 358 0.74 -22.97 15.67
CA GLY A 358 0.52 -24.41 15.42
C GLY A 358 0.09 -24.74 13.99
N LYS A 359 0.07 -23.77 13.07
CA LYS A 359 -0.27 -23.99 11.66
C LYS A 359 0.89 -24.61 10.90
N VAL A 360 0.59 -25.42 9.88
CA VAL A 360 1.63 -25.92 8.97
C VAL A 360 2.06 -24.80 8.03
N ILE A 361 3.34 -24.44 8.04
CA ILE A 361 3.94 -23.46 7.14
C ILE A 361 4.83 -24.19 6.14
N LEU A 362 4.56 -24.01 4.85
CA LEU A 362 5.46 -24.38 3.77
C LEU A 362 6.06 -23.11 3.16
N LEU A 363 7.29 -22.81 3.54
CA LEU A 363 8.10 -21.85 2.82
C LEU A 363 8.69 -22.51 1.60
N GLY A 364 8.79 -21.81 0.48
CA GLY A 364 9.64 -22.28 -0.60
C GLY A 364 10.25 -21.14 -1.38
N GLY A 365 11.27 -21.50 -2.15
CA GLY A 365 12.12 -20.53 -2.83
C GLY A 365 13.54 -21.04 -2.94
N ASP A 366 14.42 -20.20 -3.46
CA ASP A 366 15.81 -20.54 -3.69
C ASP A 366 16.76 -19.46 -3.17
N PHE A 367 17.50 -19.75 -2.09
CA PHE A 367 18.47 -18.81 -1.53
C PHE A 367 19.70 -18.57 -2.41
N ARG A 368 19.86 -19.32 -3.51
CA ARG A 368 20.87 -19.06 -4.54
C ARG A 368 20.46 -17.91 -5.47
N GLN A 369 19.19 -17.50 -5.43
CA GLN A 369 18.64 -16.41 -6.23
C GLN A 369 18.72 -15.07 -5.48
N VAL A 370 17.61 -14.34 -5.39
CA VAL A 370 17.58 -12.98 -4.88
C VAL A 370 17.30 -12.98 -3.37
N LEU A 371 18.08 -12.18 -2.63
CA LEU A 371 17.89 -11.92 -1.19
C LEU A 371 16.95 -10.72 -0.97
N PRO A 372 16.52 -10.43 0.27
CA PRO A 372 15.60 -9.33 0.52
C PRO A 372 16.18 -7.98 0.07
N VAL A 373 15.38 -7.22 -0.69
CA VAL A 373 15.77 -5.89 -1.17
C VAL A 373 15.63 -4.90 -0.01
N ILE A 374 16.77 -4.33 0.42
CA ILE A 374 16.81 -3.30 1.47
C ILE A 374 17.17 -1.97 0.81
N LEU A 375 16.21 -1.04 0.78
CA LEU A 375 16.41 0.30 0.23
C LEU A 375 17.59 0.99 0.93
N ARG A 376 18.62 1.36 0.15
CA ARG A 376 19.86 1.98 0.65
C ARG A 376 20.61 1.14 1.69
N GLY A 377 20.32 -0.16 1.76
CA GLY A 377 20.96 -1.09 2.70
C GLY A 377 22.35 -1.54 2.22
N SER A 378 23.22 -1.86 3.18
CA SER A 378 24.50 -2.50 2.89
C SER A 378 24.32 -4.00 2.66
N ARG A 379 25.31 -4.64 2.02
CA ARG A 379 25.34 -6.11 1.84
C ARG A 379 25.16 -6.85 3.18
N THR A 380 25.81 -6.36 4.24
CA THR A 380 25.70 -6.94 5.58
C THR A 380 24.27 -6.87 6.10
N LEU A 381 23.59 -5.74 5.87
CA LEU A 381 22.20 -5.57 6.27
C LEU A 381 21.27 -6.52 5.49
N THR A 382 21.42 -6.61 4.17
CA THR A 382 20.66 -7.56 3.34
C THR A 382 20.81 -9.02 3.81
N VAL A 383 22.03 -9.43 4.17
CA VAL A 383 22.27 -10.77 4.71
C VAL A 383 21.63 -10.95 6.09
N ALA A 384 21.76 -9.96 6.98
CA ALA A 384 21.15 -10.00 8.32
C ALA A 384 19.62 -10.03 8.28
N SER A 385 19.02 -9.40 7.27
CA SER A 385 17.58 -9.40 6.99
C SER A 385 17.04 -10.73 6.46
N SER A 386 17.91 -11.68 6.09
CA SER A 386 17.51 -12.99 5.58
C SER A 386 17.01 -13.90 6.69
N LEU A 387 15.96 -14.69 6.41
CA LEU A 387 15.44 -15.70 7.34
C LEU A 387 16.55 -16.66 7.82
N LYS A 388 17.51 -17.02 6.97
CA LYS A 388 18.65 -17.90 7.30
C LYS A 388 19.51 -17.39 8.47
N LYS A 389 19.48 -16.09 8.79
CA LYS A 389 20.24 -15.50 9.90
C LYS A 389 19.48 -15.46 11.22
N HIS A 390 18.21 -15.87 11.24
CA HIS A 390 17.36 -15.79 12.41
C HIS A 390 17.07 -17.16 13.02
N ALA A 391 16.88 -17.21 14.35
CA ALA A 391 16.64 -18.46 15.10
C ALA A 391 15.39 -19.22 14.62
N LEU A 392 14.40 -18.51 14.08
CA LEU A 392 13.18 -19.11 13.50
C LEU A 392 13.52 -20.13 12.39
N TRP A 393 14.60 -19.90 11.63
CA TRP A 393 15.04 -20.83 10.57
C TRP A 393 15.38 -22.23 11.08
N LEU A 394 15.87 -22.34 12.32
CA LEU A 394 16.23 -23.62 12.93
C LEU A 394 15.00 -24.51 13.16
N LYS A 395 13.80 -23.94 13.16
CA LYS A 395 12.54 -24.67 13.33
C LYS A 395 12.05 -25.31 12.03
N PHE A 396 12.63 -24.97 10.87
CA PHE A 396 12.17 -25.44 9.56
C PHE A 396 12.85 -26.77 9.17
N HIS A 397 12.02 -27.79 8.88
CA HIS A 397 12.46 -29.01 8.22
C HIS A 397 12.68 -28.74 6.73
N LYS A 398 13.84 -29.11 6.19
CA LYS A 398 14.21 -28.85 4.80
C LYS A 398 13.84 -30.03 3.91
N LEU A 399 13.19 -29.76 2.81
CA LEU A 399 12.85 -30.70 1.74
C LEU A 399 13.51 -30.19 0.47
N TYR A 400 13.98 -31.09 -0.40
CA TYR A 400 14.80 -30.74 -1.56
C TYR A 400 14.17 -31.28 -2.84
N LEU A 401 14.11 -30.43 -3.87
CA LEU A 401 13.84 -30.83 -5.25
C LEU A 401 15.11 -30.63 -6.07
N THR A 402 15.56 -31.66 -6.78
CA THR A 402 16.84 -31.63 -7.51
C THR A 402 16.68 -31.77 -9.01
N LYS A 403 15.56 -32.34 -9.47
CA LYS A 403 15.30 -32.56 -10.89
C LYS A 403 14.79 -31.29 -11.58
N ASN A 404 15.56 -30.79 -12.56
CA ASN A 404 15.10 -29.71 -13.44
C ASN A 404 13.95 -30.22 -14.32
N MET A 405 12.83 -29.50 -14.33
CA MET A 405 11.63 -29.81 -15.11
C MET A 405 11.27 -28.70 -16.11
N ARG A 406 12.09 -27.65 -16.20
CA ARG A 406 11.88 -26.51 -17.10
C ARG A 406 12.68 -26.63 -18.39
N ALA A 407 13.90 -27.13 -18.32
CA ALA A 407 14.70 -27.44 -19.50
C ALA A 407 14.08 -28.61 -20.27
N LEU A 408 14.08 -28.53 -21.60
CA LEU A 408 13.62 -29.63 -22.44
C LEU A 408 14.55 -30.85 -22.29
N GLU A 409 14.07 -32.04 -22.65
CA GLU A 409 14.93 -33.23 -22.61
C GLU A 409 16.15 -33.13 -23.53
N SER A 410 16.04 -32.38 -24.62
CA SER A 410 17.16 -32.04 -25.52
C SER A 410 18.17 -31.06 -24.91
N GLU A 411 17.83 -30.39 -23.81
CA GLU A 411 18.63 -29.36 -23.14
C GLU A 411 19.15 -29.83 -21.77
N ARG A 412 19.21 -31.15 -21.54
CA ARG A 412 19.63 -31.73 -20.24
C ARG A 412 20.99 -31.23 -19.76
N ASP A 413 21.96 -31.09 -20.65
CA ASP A 413 23.30 -30.59 -20.30
C ASP A 413 23.26 -29.13 -19.82
N PHE A 414 22.43 -28.31 -20.46
CA PHE A 414 22.20 -26.93 -20.03
C PHE A 414 21.47 -26.88 -18.67
N GLY A 415 20.46 -27.73 -18.49
CA GLY A 415 19.76 -27.88 -17.21
C GLY A 415 20.70 -28.29 -16.07
N ALA A 416 21.65 -29.20 -16.33
CA ALA A 416 22.68 -29.61 -15.38
C ALA A 416 23.67 -28.49 -15.07
N TRP A 417 24.15 -27.78 -16.10
CA TRP A 417 25.03 -26.61 -15.95
C TRP A 417 24.38 -25.51 -15.09
N LEU A 418 23.10 -25.22 -15.29
CA LEU A 418 22.35 -24.25 -14.48
C LEU A 418 22.31 -24.64 -13.00
N LEU A 419 22.17 -25.93 -12.69
CA LEU A 419 22.20 -26.43 -11.32
C LEU A 419 23.60 -26.27 -10.69
N ASP A 420 24.66 -26.56 -11.44
CA ASP A 420 26.04 -26.47 -10.95
C ASP A 420 26.48 -25.03 -10.64
N ILE A 421 25.98 -24.03 -11.39
CA ILE A 421 26.18 -22.60 -11.07
C ILE A 421 25.64 -22.28 -9.69
N GLY A 422 24.40 -22.71 -9.41
CA GLY A 422 23.73 -22.44 -8.15
C GLY A 422 24.47 -23.03 -6.94
N GLU A 423 25.12 -24.17 -7.12
CA GLU A 423 25.89 -24.87 -6.08
C GLU A 423 27.34 -24.39 -5.94
N LYS A 424 27.76 -23.37 -6.72
CA LYS A 424 29.14 -22.84 -6.74
C LYS A 424 30.21 -23.89 -7.03
N LYS A 425 29.88 -24.95 -7.77
CA LYS A 425 30.90 -25.94 -8.20
C LYS A 425 31.86 -25.36 -9.22
N SER A 426 31.42 -24.35 -9.98
CA SER A 426 32.24 -23.58 -10.92
C SER A 426 32.87 -22.37 -10.22
N GLY A 427 34.07 -22.51 -9.66
CA GLY A 427 34.85 -21.54 -8.84
C GLY A 427 34.40 -20.06 -8.75
N SER A 428 35.30 -19.11 -9.00
CA SER A 428 34.98 -17.66 -8.98
C SER A 428 34.57 -17.10 -10.34
N THR A 429 34.81 -17.86 -11.41
CA THR A 429 34.56 -17.47 -12.79
C THR A 429 33.67 -18.51 -13.44
N ILE A 430 32.54 -18.07 -13.99
CA ILE A 430 31.57 -18.93 -14.67
C ILE A 430 31.84 -18.84 -16.18
N GLN A 431 32.11 -19.99 -16.80
CA GLN A 431 32.16 -20.09 -18.26
C GLN A 431 30.73 -20.28 -18.79
N LEU A 432 30.29 -19.38 -19.66
CA LEU A 432 28.96 -19.47 -20.27
C LEU A 432 28.99 -20.48 -21.44
N PRO A 433 27.97 -21.34 -21.58
CA PRO A 433 27.79 -22.17 -22.76
C PRO A 433 27.71 -21.32 -24.03
N LEU A 434 28.17 -21.86 -25.17
CA LEU A 434 28.19 -21.14 -26.46
C LEU A 434 26.80 -20.63 -26.87
N GLN A 435 25.74 -21.38 -26.54
CA GLN A 435 24.34 -21.01 -26.79
C GLN A 435 23.85 -19.78 -26.00
N CYS A 436 24.58 -19.34 -24.98
CA CYS A 436 24.25 -18.12 -24.22
C CYS A 436 24.80 -16.84 -24.88
N TYR A 437 25.68 -16.95 -25.87
CA TYR A 437 26.22 -15.80 -26.58
C TYR A 437 25.30 -15.41 -27.73
N PRO A 438 24.74 -14.19 -27.73
CA PRO A 438 23.85 -13.78 -28.79
C PRO A 438 24.61 -13.56 -30.10
N SER A 439 23.99 -13.90 -31.23
CA SER A 439 24.55 -13.64 -32.55
C SER A 439 24.49 -12.15 -32.92
N ILE A 440 23.49 -11.43 -32.40
CA ILE A 440 23.27 -10.00 -32.57
C ILE A 440 23.33 -9.32 -31.19
N GLN A 441 24.13 -8.27 -31.06
CA GLN A 441 24.34 -7.58 -29.78
C GLN A 441 23.14 -6.75 -29.32
N ASP A 442 22.33 -6.27 -30.26
CA ASP A 442 21.08 -5.58 -29.94
C ASP A 442 20.00 -6.62 -29.57
N PRO A 443 19.50 -6.62 -28.31
CA PRO A 443 18.54 -7.62 -27.85
C PRO A 443 17.17 -7.50 -28.52
N ILE A 444 16.78 -6.31 -28.99
CA ILE A 444 15.53 -6.10 -29.71
C ILE A 444 15.66 -6.72 -31.09
N HIS A 445 16.73 -6.41 -31.82
CA HIS A 445 16.95 -7.02 -33.13
C HIS A 445 17.16 -8.54 -33.04
N GLN A 446 17.89 -9.02 -32.02
CA GLN A 446 18.07 -10.46 -31.79
C GLN A 446 16.74 -11.19 -31.56
N LEU A 447 15.78 -10.54 -30.87
CA LEU A 447 14.53 -11.17 -30.46
C LEU A 447 13.35 -10.88 -31.38
N TYR A 448 13.39 -9.88 -32.25
CA TYR A 448 12.23 -9.48 -33.06
C TYR A 448 12.50 -9.34 -34.56
N SER A 449 13.74 -9.54 -35.03
CA SER A 449 14.08 -9.39 -36.46
C SER A 449 13.38 -10.39 -37.40
N ASP A 450 12.89 -11.51 -36.86
CA ASP A 450 12.16 -12.55 -37.57
C ASP A 450 10.63 -12.37 -37.52
N ILE A 451 10.13 -11.33 -36.84
CA ILE A 451 8.69 -11.06 -36.73
C ILE A 451 8.28 -9.97 -37.73
N ASP A 452 7.27 -10.27 -38.54
CA ASP A 452 6.49 -9.23 -39.20
C ASP A 452 5.40 -8.73 -38.24
N PHE A 453 5.63 -7.54 -37.68
CA PHE A 453 4.68 -6.97 -36.74
C PHE A 453 3.32 -6.64 -37.37
N SER A 454 3.21 -6.53 -38.71
CA SER A 454 1.94 -6.27 -39.42
C SER A 454 0.94 -7.43 -39.36
N SER A 455 1.42 -8.65 -39.11
CA SER A 455 0.60 -9.86 -39.00
C SER A 455 0.85 -10.63 -37.70
N VAL A 456 1.55 -10.03 -36.73
CA VAL A 456 2.00 -10.75 -35.53
C VAL A 456 0.83 -11.21 -34.69
N THR A 457 0.88 -12.48 -34.30
CA THR A 457 -0.13 -13.07 -33.42
C THR A 457 0.28 -12.94 -31.95
N PRO A 458 -0.71 -12.81 -31.05
CA PRO A 458 -0.56 -13.02 -29.61
C PRO A 458 0.34 -14.19 -29.20
N GLN A 459 0.28 -15.29 -29.96
CA GLN A 459 0.98 -16.54 -29.68
C GLN A 459 2.50 -16.40 -29.90
N GLU A 460 2.90 -15.67 -30.95
CA GLU A 460 4.31 -15.47 -31.35
C GLU A 460 5.05 -14.54 -30.37
N LEU A 461 4.34 -13.60 -29.76
CA LEU A 461 4.89 -12.70 -28.75
C LEU A 461 5.02 -13.37 -27.38
N LYS A 462 4.11 -14.30 -27.02
CA LYS A 462 4.06 -14.94 -25.69
C LYS A 462 5.35 -15.66 -25.29
N GLY A 463 6.10 -16.18 -26.26
CA GLY A 463 7.34 -16.94 -26.04
C GLY A 463 8.59 -16.10 -25.87
N ARG A 464 8.50 -14.77 -26.01
CA ARG A 464 9.65 -13.87 -26.11
C ARG A 464 9.73 -12.98 -24.87
N ALA A 465 10.93 -12.81 -24.31
CA ALA A 465 11.17 -11.94 -23.16
C ALA A 465 12.59 -11.39 -23.18
N ILE A 466 12.72 -10.10 -22.83
CA ILE A 466 14.01 -9.46 -22.54
C ILE A 466 14.05 -9.20 -21.04
N LEU A 467 15.15 -9.60 -20.39
CA LEU A 467 15.38 -9.35 -18.98
C LEU A 467 16.50 -8.30 -18.82
N THR A 468 16.25 -7.30 -17.99
CA THR A 468 17.20 -6.23 -17.69
C THR A 468 17.52 -6.21 -16.19
N VAL A 469 18.64 -5.59 -15.83
CA VAL A 469 19.08 -5.46 -14.43
C VAL A 469 18.38 -4.32 -13.68
N ASN A 470 17.78 -3.36 -14.39
CA ASN A 470 17.06 -2.24 -13.81
C ASN A 470 15.77 -1.93 -14.58
N ASN A 471 14.83 -1.29 -13.90
CA ASN A 471 13.50 -0.98 -14.43
C ASN A 471 13.56 0.12 -15.51
N GLU A 472 14.47 1.08 -15.41
CA GLU A 472 14.62 2.17 -16.39
C GLU A 472 14.94 1.62 -17.80
N LEU A 473 15.93 0.72 -17.90
CA LEU A 473 16.30 0.07 -19.15
C LEU A 473 15.19 -0.88 -19.64
N SER A 474 14.46 -1.52 -18.73
CA SER A 474 13.28 -2.33 -19.09
C SER A 474 12.23 -1.47 -19.79
N MET A 475 11.91 -0.29 -19.22
CA MET A 475 10.97 0.65 -19.80
C MET A 475 11.45 1.20 -21.15
N GLU A 476 12.73 1.57 -21.25
CA GLU A 476 13.32 2.04 -22.51
C GLU A 476 13.19 0.98 -23.63
N ILE A 477 13.55 -0.27 -23.34
CA ILE A 477 13.44 -1.38 -24.31
C ILE A 477 11.99 -1.63 -24.68
N ASN A 478 11.07 -1.67 -23.71
CA ASN A 478 9.65 -1.87 -23.99
C ASN A 478 9.08 -0.77 -24.90
N ASN A 479 9.45 0.50 -24.67
CA ASN A 479 9.03 1.61 -25.52
C ASN A 479 9.60 1.50 -26.93
N LYS A 480 10.87 1.14 -27.09
CA LYS A 480 11.46 0.89 -28.42
C LYS A 480 10.75 -0.26 -29.16
N VAL A 481 10.46 -1.37 -28.47
CA VAL A 481 9.70 -2.49 -29.07
C VAL A 481 8.32 -2.00 -29.52
N LEU A 482 7.65 -1.17 -28.72
CA LEU A 482 6.35 -0.60 -29.06
C LEU A 482 6.42 0.31 -30.30
N GLU A 483 7.50 1.07 -30.49
CA GLU A 483 7.73 1.90 -31.70
C GLU A 483 7.78 1.04 -32.98
N PHE A 484 8.34 -0.17 -32.92
CA PHE A 484 8.38 -1.11 -34.05
C PHE A 484 7.02 -1.77 -34.35
N MET A 485 6.09 -1.82 -33.39
CA MET A 485 4.76 -2.40 -33.64
C MET A 485 3.90 -1.47 -34.53
N PRO A 486 3.15 -2.00 -35.50
CA PRO A 486 2.24 -1.22 -36.33
C PRO A 486 0.98 -0.85 -35.56
N GLY A 487 0.15 -0.04 -36.19
CA GLY A 487 -1.10 0.43 -35.60
C GLY A 487 -0.93 1.73 -34.82
N ASN A 488 -2.07 2.33 -34.53
CA ASN A 488 -2.11 3.62 -33.84
C ASN A 488 -1.78 3.42 -32.36
N GLU A 489 -0.86 4.25 -31.86
CA GLU A 489 -0.56 4.35 -30.45
C GLU A 489 -1.73 5.03 -29.71
N THR A 490 -2.17 4.43 -28.61
CA THR A 490 -3.06 5.04 -27.63
C THR A 490 -2.25 5.36 -26.38
N VAL A 491 -2.28 6.61 -25.96
CA VAL A 491 -1.53 7.09 -24.79
C VAL A 491 -2.50 7.31 -23.64
N TYR A 492 -2.29 6.56 -22.55
CA TYR A 492 -3.03 6.72 -21.30
C TYR A 492 -2.13 7.50 -20.33
N LYS A 493 -2.59 8.67 -19.90
CA LYS A 493 -1.90 9.49 -18.91
C LYS A 493 -2.53 9.28 -17.55
N ALA A 494 -1.71 8.96 -16.55
CA ALA A 494 -2.15 8.91 -15.17
C ALA A 494 -2.59 10.31 -14.74
N VAL A 495 -3.62 10.37 -13.91
CA VAL A 495 -4.02 11.60 -13.23
C VAL A 495 -3.51 11.47 -11.82
N ASP A 496 -2.27 11.88 -11.62
CA ASP A 496 -1.65 11.88 -10.31
C ASP A 496 -2.02 13.18 -9.62
N MET A 497 -2.94 13.09 -8.67
CA MET A 497 -3.25 14.19 -7.79
C MET A 497 -2.57 13.96 -6.46
N ILE A 498 -2.00 15.02 -5.93
CA ILE A 498 -1.51 14.98 -4.57
C ILE A 498 -2.73 15.04 -3.67
N MET A 499 -2.96 13.94 -2.96
CA MET A 499 -3.93 13.90 -1.87
C MET A 499 -3.32 14.59 -0.67
N SER A 500 -3.28 15.92 -0.77
CA SER A 500 -2.88 16.81 0.29
C SER A 500 -3.85 17.98 0.28
N GLU A 501 -4.39 18.27 1.45
CA GLU A 501 -5.13 19.51 1.68
C GLU A 501 -4.20 20.74 1.66
N ASP A 502 -2.89 20.53 1.48
CA ASP A 502 -1.86 21.56 1.32
C ASP A 502 -1.78 21.98 -0.17
N PRO A 503 -2.28 23.17 -0.58
CA PRO A 503 -2.21 23.67 -1.96
C PRO A 503 -0.77 23.82 -2.47
N GLN A 504 0.19 23.72 -1.55
CA GLN A 504 1.61 23.85 -1.77
C GLN A 504 2.27 22.54 -2.19
N ASP A 505 1.66 21.41 -1.86
CA ASP A 505 2.14 20.14 -2.38
C ASP A 505 1.91 20.12 -3.90
N GLN A 506 0.80 20.67 -4.43
CA GLN A 506 0.55 20.87 -5.88
C GLN A 506 1.63 21.72 -6.58
N LEU A 507 2.33 22.59 -5.83
CA LEU A 507 3.44 23.41 -6.33
C LEU A 507 4.82 22.77 -6.07
N THR A 508 4.94 21.92 -5.04
CA THR A 508 6.19 21.27 -4.59
C THR A 508 6.47 20.00 -5.37
N PHE A 509 5.41 19.29 -5.73
CA PHE A 509 5.41 18.18 -6.65
C PHE A 509 4.63 18.65 -7.88
N PRO A 510 5.25 19.49 -8.73
CA PRO A 510 4.60 19.95 -9.94
C PRO A 510 4.18 18.73 -10.76
N GLU A 511 3.18 18.90 -11.63
CA GLU A 511 2.65 17.80 -12.43
C GLU A 511 3.80 17.06 -13.14
N GLU A 512 4.79 17.78 -13.68
CA GLU A 512 5.96 17.17 -14.32
C GLU A 512 6.81 16.29 -13.39
N PHE A 513 6.90 16.64 -12.09
CA PHE A 513 7.58 15.80 -11.11
C PHE A 513 6.76 14.55 -10.80
N LEU A 514 5.45 14.69 -10.57
CA LEU A 514 4.56 13.54 -10.37
C LEU A 514 4.62 12.60 -11.57
N ASN A 515 4.60 13.18 -12.77
CA ASN A 515 4.69 12.49 -14.05
C ASN A 515 6.03 11.76 -14.24
N SER A 516 7.08 12.18 -13.51
CA SER A 516 8.39 11.51 -13.50
C SER A 516 8.48 10.34 -12.51
N LEU A 517 7.53 10.22 -11.58
CA LEU A 517 7.55 9.15 -10.59
C LEU A 517 7.08 7.83 -11.21
N THR A 518 7.75 6.75 -10.83
CA THR A 518 7.32 5.38 -11.16
C THR A 518 7.34 4.54 -9.89
N PRO A 519 6.40 4.77 -8.95
CA PRO A 519 6.40 4.08 -7.67
C PRO A 519 6.23 2.57 -7.86
N THR A 520 6.85 1.77 -7.00
CA THR A 520 6.73 0.32 -7.08
C THR A 520 5.27 -0.12 -7.00
N GLY A 521 4.82 -0.91 -7.97
CA GLY A 521 3.44 -1.40 -8.03
C GLY A 521 2.44 -0.44 -8.70
N LEU A 522 2.91 0.68 -9.26
CA LEU A 522 2.13 1.59 -10.07
C LEU A 522 2.65 1.62 -11.51
N PRO A 523 1.76 1.81 -12.52
CA PRO A 523 2.19 2.08 -13.88
C PRO A 523 2.93 3.43 -13.97
N PRO A 524 3.71 3.67 -15.03
CA PRO A 524 4.25 4.99 -15.30
C PRO A 524 3.13 5.99 -15.59
N TYR A 525 3.43 7.28 -15.44
CA TYR A 525 2.50 8.35 -15.80
C TYR A 525 2.00 8.23 -17.23
N GLU A 526 2.91 8.06 -18.18
CA GLU A 526 2.55 7.87 -19.57
C GLU A 526 2.65 6.39 -19.93
N LEU A 527 1.49 5.76 -20.11
CA LEU A 527 1.38 4.38 -20.56
C LEU A 527 0.96 4.36 -22.03
N LYS A 528 1.91 4.01 -22.89
CA LYS A 528 1.69 3.86 -24.33
C LYS A 528 1.28 2.42 -24.65
N LEU A 529 0.19 2.26 -25.38
CA LEU A 529 -0.35 0.96 -25.78
C LEU A 529 -0.67 0.94 -27.28
N LYS A 530 -0.53 -0.24 -27.88
CA LYS A 530 -0.96 -0.54 -29.25
C LYS A 530 -1.73 -1.85 -29.23
N ILE A 531 -2.69 -2.01 -30.14
CA ILE A 531 -3.38 -3.29 -30.33
C ILE A 531 -2.33 -4.38 -30.61
N GLY A 532 -2.42 -5.50 -29.90
CA GLY A 532 -1.50 -6.63 -29.98
C GLY A 532 -0.33 -6.60 -29.00
N CYS A 533 -0.09 -5.50 -28.25
CA CYS A 533 1.02 -5.48 -27.29
C CYS A 533 0.73 -6.34 -26.05
N ILE A 534 1.79 -6.93 -25.47
CA ILE A 534 1.71 -7.68 -24.21
C ILE A 534 1.85 -6.70 -23.04
N VAL A 535 0.92 -6.76 -22.10
CA VAL A 535 0.95 -5.99 -20.84
C VAL A 535 0.96 -6.92 -19.64
N MET A 536 1.38 -6.40 -18.48
CA MET A 536 1.33 -7.13 -17.21
C MET A 536 0.46 -6.36 -16.22
N LEU A 537 -0.47 -7.06 -15.57
CA LEU A 537 -1.25 -6.51 -14.46
C LEU A 537 -0.34 -6.23 -13.27
N LEU A 538 -0.39 -5.01 -12.73
CA LEU A 538 0.39 -4.62 -11.55
C LEU A 538 -0.41 -4.71 -10.24
N ARG A 539 -1.72 -4.99 -10.33
CA ARG A 539 -2.64 -5.05 -9.19
C ARG A 539 -3.57 -6.25 -9.31
N ASN A 540 -4.07 -6.69 -8.16
CA ASN A 540 -5.13 -7.70 -8.09
C ASN A 540 -6.46 -7.04 -8.44
N LEU A 541 -7.08 -7.44 -9.55
CA LEU A 541 -8.38 -6.92 -9.98
C LEU A 541 -9.50 -7.91 -9.69
N ALA A 542 -9.31 -9.16 -10.10
CA ALA A 542 -10.26 -10.25 -9.85
C ALA A 542 -9.51 -11.55 -9.59
N PRO A 543 -8.99 -11.76 -8.36
CA PRO A 543 -8.24 -12.96 -8.01
C PRO A 543 -8.99 -14.27 -8.27
N SER A 544 -10.31 -14.26 -8.09
CA SER A 544 -11.18 -15.42 -8.39
C SER A 544 -11.20 -15.79 -9.88
N LYS A 545 -10.92 -14.83 -10.77
CA LYS A 545 -10.82 -15.03 -12.23
C LYS A 545 -9.37 -15.16 -12.71
N GLY A 546 -8.39 -15.24 -11.80
CA GLY A 546 -6.96 -15.30 -12.13
C GLY A 546 -6.34 -13.97 -12.58
N LEU A 547 -7.06 -12.85 -12.43
CA LEU A 547 -6.56 -11.51 -12.74
C LEU A 547 -5.85 -10.92 -11.52
N CYS A 548 -4.64 -11.42 -11.27
CA CYS A 548 -3.77 -11.02 -10.18
C CYS A 548 -2.60 -10.16 -10.68
N ASN A 549 -1.88 -9.52 -9.76
CA ASN A 549 -0.60 -8.91 -10.04
C ASN A 549 0.35 -9.96 -10.67
N GLY A 550 0.98 -9.62 -11.78
CA GLY A 550 1.85 -10.48 -12.59
C GLY A 550 1.16 -11.17 -13.77
N THR A 551 -0.18 -11.12 -13.88
CA THR A 551 -0.90 -11.72 -15.00
C THR A 551 -0.57 -10.97 -16.30
N ARG A 552 -0.14 -11.71 -17.33
CA ARG A 552 0.16 -11.17 -18.66
C ARG A 552 -1.08 -11.19 -19.55
N LEU A 553 -1.39 -10.07 -20.19
CA LEU A 553 -2.56 -9.87 -21.05
C LEU A 553 -2.11 -9.29 -22.40
N ILE A 554 -3.01 -9.32 -23.37
CA ILE A 554 -2.78 -8.76 -24.70
C ILE A 554 -3.89 -7.75 -24.99
N ILE A 555 -3.50 -6.59 -25.51
CA ILE A 555 -4.44 -5.54 -25.90
C ILE A 555 -5.12 -5.95 -27.21
N THR A 556 -6.46 -5.95 -27.23
CA THR A 556 -7.28 -6.36 -28.38
C THR A 556 -8.02 -5.19 -28.99
#